data_AF-A0A254SU45-F1
#
_entry.id   AF-A0A254SU45-F1
#
_cell.length_a   1.000
_cell.length_b   1.000
_cell.length_c   1.000
_cell.angle_alpha   90.00
_cell.angle_beta   90.00
_cell.angle_gamma   90.00
#
_symmetry.space_group_name_H-M   'P 1'
#
loop_
_entity.id
_entity.type
_entity.pdbx_description
1 polymer ?
#
loop_
_entity_poly.entity_id
_entity_poly.type
_entity_poly.pdbx_seq_one_letter_code
_entity_poly.pdbx_strand_id
1 'polypeptide(L)'
;MRKILAVCALVLVSAAMSFAAPASSKAKSATGATKIYSAIEAKEGFVGGRLFDVLDSVGGTGTWMEWDVNGVRDPSLVKILDPLLNSTNKPKMIWVITERDKPLLAVLLPKGAGEVLVFYEIGKLDAKPVALKLNNVLTPDVVFRDYRQVSEKAFVHLDRPNLKISVLDKFIRFTYDNPDETPLRYDPDFATKTLVEKRAEVNDYLGFLKYEYSMMLRAFVQSTRGIFNWQPWHWYMEKWNSKYMISAKEIEQMLSKGVRPDYITVFKAKASTGEMVEMRTTGNGFLEMVITRP
;
A
#
# COMPACT_ATOMS: atom_id res chain seq x y z
N MET A 1 -46.01 46.37 53.65
CA MET A 1 -47.20 46.46 52.79
C MET A 1 -46.74 46.53 51.32
N ARG A 2 -46.38 45.41 50.70
CA ARG A 2 -47.23 44.62 49.77
C ARG A 2 -48.13 45.48 48.87
N LYS A 3 -47.74 45.64 47.61
CA LYS A 3 -48.65 45.75 46.46
C LYS A 3 -48.28 44.65 45.47
N ILE A 4 -49.33 44.00 44.99
CA ILE A 4 -49.41 42.76 44.22
C ILE A 4 -49.93 43.15 42.82
N LEU A 5 -49.77 42.22 41.86
CA LEU A 5 -50.44 42.06 40.56
C LEU A 5 -49.85 42.85 39.37
N ALA A 6 -49.77 42.31 38.15
CA ALA A 6 -49.96 40.94 37.65
C ALA A 6 -49.59 40.90 36.15
N VAL A 7 -49.10 39.73 35.72
CA VAL A 7 -49.46 38.96 34.51
C VAL A 7 -49.42 39.63 33.13
N CYS A 8 -48.57 39.09 32.25
CA CYS A 8 -48.87 38.55 30.90
C CYS A 8 -47.53 38.19 30.22
N ALA A 9 -47.16 36.92 30.12
CA ALA A 9 -47.49 35.99 29.02
C ALA A 9 -46.60 36.18 27.76
N LEU A 10 -45.62 35.29 27.65
CA LEU A 10 -45.27 34.47 26.48
C LEU A 10 -45.39 35.12 25.08
N VAL A 11 -44.25 35.37 24.43
CA VAL A 11 -44.08 35.06 23.00
C VAL A 11 -42.68 34.48 22.78
N LEU A 12 -42.66 33.20 22.43
CA LEU A 12 -41.56 32.53 21.73
C LEU A 12 -41.30 33.25 20.41
N VAL A 13 -40.08 33.75 20.20
CA VAL A 13 -39.56 33.94 18.84
C VAL A 13 -38.22 33.24 18.75
N SER A 14 -38.27 32.11 18.06
CA SER A 14 -37.18 31.39 17.44
C SER A 14 -36.28 32.38 16.66
N ALA A 15 -35.10 32.68 17.19
CA ALA A 15 -34.04 33.31 16.41
C ALA A 15 -33.16 32.20 15.84
N ALA A 16 -33.38 31.95 14.55
CA ALA A 16 -32.75 30.92 13.76
C ALA A 16 -31.21 30.97 13.82
N MET A 17 -30.64 29.78 13.81
CA MET A 17 -29.25 29.49 13.55
C MET A 17 -28.74 30.26 12.33
N SER A 18 -27.78 31.15 12.54
CA SER A 18 -26.91 31.64 11.47
C SER A 18 -25.63 30.81 11.48
N PHE A 19 -25.74 29.53 11.11
CA PHE A 19 -24.57 28.83 10.58
C PHE A 19 -24.30 29.46 9.22
N ALA A 20 -23.28 30.31 9.17
CA ALA A 20 -22.71 30.76 7.91
C ALA A 20 -22.24 29.51 7.15
N ALA A 21 -23.03 29.10 6.17
CA ALA A 21 -22.55 28.25 5.08
C ALA A 21 -21.38 28.99 4.42
N PRO A 22 -20.21 28.37 4.20
CA PRO A 22 -19.27 28.95 3.26
C PRO A 22 -19.95 28.89 1.90
N ALA A 23 -20.23 30.09 1.39
CA ALA A 23 -20.70 30.34 0.04
C ALA A 23 -19.90 29.48 -0.95
N SER A 24 -20.62 28.91 -1.91
CA SER A 24 -20.06 28.36 -3.13
C SER A 24 -19.38 29.48 -3.93
N SER A 25 -18.22 29.93 -3.48
CA SER A 25 -17.37 30.81 -4.26
C SER A 25 -16.61 29.93 -5.24
N LYS A 26 -16.92 30.11 -6.53
CA LYS A 26 -16.07 29.72 -7.64
C LYS A 26 -14.63 30.13 -7.34
N ALA A 27 -13.85 29.20 -6.80
CA ALA A 27 -12.41 29.31 -6.80
C ALA A 27 -11.97 29.22 -8.26
N LYS A 28 -11.34 30.29 -8.75
CA LYS A 28 -10.70 30.31 -10.06
C LYS A 28 -9.80 29.09 -10.17
N SER A 29 -10.08 28.26 -11.18
CA SER A 29 -9.22 27.19 -11.65
C SER A 29 -7.83 27.75 -11.96
N ALA A 30 -6.92 27.62 -11.00
CA ALA A 30 -5.51 27.76 -11.23
C ALA A 30 -4.95 26.38 -11.63
N THR A 31 -4.50 26.29 -12.88
CA THR A 31 -3.60 25.27 -13.44
C THR A 31 -4.10 23.83 -13.49
N GLY A 32 -4.80 23.51 -14.59
CA GLY A 32 -4.98 22.14 -15.11
C GLY A 32 -5.92 21.28 -14.28
N ALA A 33 -7.22 21.60 -14.31
CA ALA A 33 -8.28 20.98 -13.51
C ALA A 33 -8.18 19.45 -13.38
N THR A 34 -7.61 18.98 -12.27
CA THR A 34 -7.81 17.62 -11.81
C THR A 34 -9.25 17.48 -11.36
N LYS A 35 -9.98 16.51 -11.93
CA LYS A 35 -11.38 16.28 -11.63
C LYS A 35 -11.53 15.67 -10.23
N ILE A 36 -12.19 16.39 -9.32
CA ILE A 36 -12.69 15.81 -8.08
C ILE A 36 -13.80 14.83 -8.45
N TYR A 37 -13.63 13.57 -8.07
CA TYR A 37 -14.59 12.50 -8.29
C TYR A 37 -15.68 12.52 -7.22
N SER A 38 -15.29 12.66 -5.96
CA SER A 38 -16.20 12.69 -4.80
C SER A 38 -15.52 13.36 -3.60
N ALA A 39 -16.30 13.81 -2.62
CA ALA A 39 -15.81 14.26 -1.33
C ALA A 39 -16.81 13.83 -0.24
N ILE A 40 -16.31 13.20 0.82
CA ILE A 40 -17.14 12.65 1.91
C ILE A 40 -16.64 13.23 3.22
N GLU A 41 -17.57 13.79 4.01
CA GLU A 41 -17.25 14.50 5.25
C GLU A 41 -17.66 13.69 6.47
N ALA A 42 -16.83 13.75 7.51
CA ALA A 42 -17.11 13.18 8.82
C ALA A 42 -16.96 14.28 9.88
N LYS A 43 -18.08 14.64 10.54
CA LYS A 43 -18.12 15.75 11.51
C LYS A 43 -17.22 15.52 12.73
N GLU A 44 -17.05 14.26 13.13
CA GLU A 44 -16.24 13.83 14.30
C GLU A 44 -14.95 13.11 13.86
N GLY A 45 -14.61 13.15 12.57
CA GLY A 45 -13.55 12.34 11.97
C GLY A 45 -14.00 10.93 11.61
N PHE A 46 -13.14 10.22 10.87
CA PHE A 46 -13.40 8.83 10.49
C PHE A 46 -12.84 7.87 11.55
N VAL A 47 -13.70 7.01 12.09
CA VAL A 47 -13.26 5.83 12.88
C VAL A 47 -12.70 4.79 11.90
N GLY A 48 -11.61 4.09 12.26
CA GLY A 48 -10.84 3.24 11.35
C GLY A 48 -11.65 2.34 10.40
N GLY A 49 -12.59 1.54 10.92
CA GLY A 49 -13.44 0.69 10.07
C GLY A 49 -14.29 1.48 9.06
N ARG A 50 -14.91 2.57 9.52
CA ARG A 50 -15.73 3.46 8.67
C ARG A 50 -14.91 4.15 7.58
N LEU A 51 -13.63 4.47 7.84
CA LEU A 51 -12.75 5.05 6.83
C LEU A 51 -12.57 4.10 5.64
N PHE A 52 -12.26 2.84 5.92
CA PHE A 52 -12.05 1.83 4.89
C PHE A 52 -13.36 1.44 4.19
N ASP A 53 -14.49 1.37 4.90
CA ASP A 53 -15.80 1.19 4.28
C ASP A 53 -16.10 2.29 3.24
N VAL A 54 -15.74 3.54 3.56
CA VAL A 54 -15.92 4.67 2.63
C VAL A 54 -14.95 4.56 1.45
N LEU A 55 -13.68 4.25 1.69
CA LEU A 55 -12.70 4.01 0.63
C LEU A 55 -13.19 2.90 -0.33
N ASP A 56 -13.68 1.79 0.19
CA ASP A 56 -14.14 0.65 -0.61
C ASP A 56 -15.46 0.96 -1.33
N SER A 57 -16.37 1.72 -0.71
CA SER A 57 -17.62 2.15 -1.35
C SER A 57 -17.39 3.00 -2.61
N VAL A 58 -16.30 3.77 -2.66
CA VAL A 58 -15.93 4.61 -3.81
C VAL A 58 -14.98 3.87 -4.76
N GLY A 59 -14.00 3.16 -4.18
CA GLY A 59 -12.92 2.47 -4.87
C GLY A 59 -13.32 1.14 -5.50
N GLY A 60 -14.40 0.51 -5.04
CA GLY A 60 -14.82 -0.81 -5.49
C GLY A 60 -13.93 -1.91 -4.92
N THR A 61 -13.72 -2.98 -5.70
CA THR A 61 -13.08 -4.23 -5.25
C THR A 61 -11.55 -4.22 -5.25
N GLY A 62 -10.92 -3.06 -5.43
CA GLY A 62 -9.46 -2.97 -5.51
C GLY A 62 -8.79 -2.67 -4.17
N THR A 63 -7.46 -2.73 -4.15
CA THR A 63 -6.64 -2.54 -2.96
C THR A 63 -6.16 -1.09 -2.87
N TRP A 64 -6.58 -0.39 -1.81
CA TRP A 64 -6.06 0.93 -1.49
C TRP A 64 -4.64 0.84 -0.95
N MET A 65 -3.71 1.51 -1.62
CA MET A 65 -2.30 1.54 -1.27
C MET A 65 -1.93 2.92 -0.74
N GLU A 66 -1.39 2.99 0.48
CA GLU A 66 -0.93 4.25 1.07
C GLU A 66 0.22 4.85 0.26
N TRP A 67 0.15 6.14 -0.03
CA TRP A 67 1.21 6.87 -0.72
C TRP A 67 2.38 7.13 0.24
N ASP A 68 3.59 6.83 -0.21
CA ASP A 68 4.81 7.06 0.55
C ASP A 68 5.46 8.39 0.15
N VAL A 69 5.64 9.28 1.11
CA VAL A 69 6.30 10.58 0.91
C VAL A 69 7.76 10.45 0.47
N ASN A 70 8.43 9.37 0.86
CA ASN A 70 9.81 9.06 0.48
C ASN A 70 9.88 8.25 -0.83
N GLY A 71 8.72 7.89 -1.38
CA GLY A 71 8.63 7.17 -2.64
C GLY A 71 8.78 8.07 -3.86
N VAL A 72 8.91 7.44 -5.03
CA VAL A 72 8.94 8.12 -6.32
C VAL A 72 7.68 8.97 -6.48
N ARG A 73 7.90 10.22 -6.88
CA ARG A 73 6.86 11.21 -7.06
C ARG A 73 6.27 11.07 -8.46
N ASP A 74 5.12 10.42 -8.57
CA ASP A 74 4.41 10.27 -9.85
C ASP A 74 3.87 11.63 -10.33
N PRO A 75 4.23 12.12 -11.53
CA PRO A 75 3.85 13.46 -12.00
C PRO A 75 2.34 13.72 -11.93
N SER A 76 1.52 12.72 -12.25
CA SER A 76 0.06 12.82 -12.24
C SER A 76 -0.50 12.98 -10.83
N LEU A 77 0.14 12.39 -9.82
CA LEU A 77 -0.20 12.57 -8.41
C LEU A 77 0.31 13.90 -7.87
N VAL A 78 1.56 14.24 -8.17
CA VAL A 78 2.24 15.43 -7.66
C VAL A 78 1.52 16.71 -8.05
N LYS A 79 0.96 16.76 -9.27
CA LYS A 79 0.12 17.88 -9.71
C LYS A 79 -1.06 18.15 -8.77
N ILE A 80 -1.59 17.12 -8.11
CA ILE A 80 -2.69 17.22 -7.14
C ILE A 80 -2.13 17.48 -5.73
N LEU A 81 -1.07 16.76 -5.36
CA LEU A 81 -0.55 16.74 -4.00
C LEU A 81 0.30 17.96 -3.65
N ASP A 82 1.08 18.52 -4.58
CA ASP A 82 1.99 19.65 -4.30
C ASP A 82 1.28 20.87 -3.69
N PRO A 83 0.14 21.33 -4.24
CA PRO A 83 -0.62 22.41 -3.61
C PRO A 83 -1.10 22.07 -2.20
N LEU A 84 -1.50 20.81 -1.96
CA LEU A 84 -2.03 20.35 -0.68
C LEU A 84 -0.92 20.21 0.38
N LEU A 85 0.22 19.65 0.00
CA LEU A 85 1.39 19.45 0.87
C LEU A 85 2.04 20.76 1.30
N ASN A 86 1.96 21.79 0.44
CA ASN A 86 2.45 23.14 0.74
C ASN A 86 1.41 24.04 1.42
N SER A 87 0.18 23.56 1.59
CA SER A 87 -0.86 24.29 2.30
C SER A 87 -0.74 24.16 3.82
N THR A 88 -1.41 25.05 4.56
CA THR A 88 -1.57 24.92 6.02
C THR A 88 -2.46 23.75 6.41
N ASN A 89 -3.37 23.32 5.52
CA ASN A 89 -4.28 22.20 5.74
C ASN A 89 -3.72 20.92 5.12
N LYS A 90 -2.61 20.43 5.68
CA LYS A 90 -1.88 19.29 5.11
C LYS A 90 -2.70 17.99 5.16
N PRO A 91 -2.58 17.12 4.15
CA PRO A 91 -3.14 15.77 4.21
C PRO A 91 -2.68 15.01 5.45
N LYS A 92 -3.63 14.35 6.13
CA LYS A 92 -3.32 13.39 7.19
C LYS A 92 -2.80 12.09 6.59
N MET A 93 -3.48 11.62 5.54
CA MET A 93 -3.20 10.35 4.88
C MET A 93 -3.60 10.43 3.40
N ILE A 94 -2.93 9.66 2.56
CA ILE A 94 -3.13 9.63 1.11
C ILE A 94 -3.12 8.16 0.67
N TRP A 95 -4.10 7.77 -0.14
CA TRP A 95 -4.16 6.43 -0.73
C TRP A 95 -4.39 6.48 -2.23
N VAL A 96 -3.92 5.46 -2.93
CA VAL A 96 -4.09 5.27 -4.37
C VAL A 96 -4.66 3.88 -4.62
N ILE A 97 -5.64 3.80 -5.50
CA ILE A 97 -6.16 2.53 -6.03
C ILE A 97 -5.94 2.53 -7.55
N THR A 98 -5.29 1.47 -8.05
CA THR A 98 -4.87 1.38 -9.46
C THR A 98 -5.64 0.34 -10.26
N GLU A 99 -6.39 -0.52 -9.59
CA GLU A 99 -7.11 -1.67 -10.16
C GLU A 99 -8.46 -1.22 -10.77
N ARG A 100 -8.40 -0.18 -11.60
CA ARG A 100 -9.54 0.48 -12.25
C ARG A 100 -9.11 1.03 -13.60
N ASP A 101 -10.07 1.27 -14.51
CA ASP A 101 -9.80 1.93 -15.80
C ASP A 101 -9.09 3.28 -15.64
N LYS A 102 -9.46 4.01 -14.56
CA LYS A 102 -8.80 5.23 -14.12
C LYS A 102 -8.46 5.11 -12.64
N PRO A 103 -7.18 5.27 -12.26
CA PRO A 103 -6.79 5.28 -10.87
C PRO A 103 -7.49 6.37 -10.07
N LEU A 104 -7.75 6.13 -8.78
CA LEU A 104 -8.24 7.15 -7.86
C LEU A 104 -7.16 7.47 -6.81
N LEU A 105 -7.07 8.75 -6.45
CA LEU A 105 -6.33 9.25 -5.30
C LEU A 105 -7.35 9.66 -4.24
N ALA A 106 -7.26 9.08 -3.04
CA ALA A 106 -8.00 9.53 -1.87
C ALA A 106 -7.08 10.33 -0.96
N VAL A 107 -7.51 11.52 -0.55
CA VAL A 107 -6.76 12.42 0.33
C VAL A 107 -7.61 12.75 1.54
N LEU A 108 -7.15 12.35 2.73
CA LEU A 108 -7.78 12.69 3.99
C LEU A 108 -7.25 14.04 4.49
N LEU A 109 -8.13 15.03 4.60
CA LEU A 109 -7.81 16.39 5.02
C LEU A 109 -8.51 16.72 6.35
N PRO A 110 -7.89 17.53 7.22
CA PRO A 110 -8.59 18.16 8.33
C PRO A 110 -9.72 19.07 7.82
N LYS A 111 -10.86 19.08 8.51
CA LYS A 111 -11.97 20.02 8.24
C LYS A 111 -12.63 20.46 9.55
N GLY A 112 -12.16 21.58 10.12
CA GLY A 112 -12.65 22.06 11.42
C GLY A 112 -12.35 21.06 12.53
N ALA A 113 -13.37 20.65 13.28
CA ALA A 113 -13.27 19.58 14.28
C ALA A 113 -13.33 18.16 13.68
N GLY A 114 -13.65 18.04 12.40
CA GLY A 114 -13.80 16.77 11.69
C GLY A 114 -12.79 16.57 10.57
N GLU A 115 -13.15 15.73 9.61
CA GLU A 115 -12.31 15.34 8.49
C GLU A 115 -13.11 15.27 7.19
N VAL A 116 -12.40 15.42 6.07
CA VAL A 116 -12.95 15.21 4.73
C VAL A 116 -12.03 14.30 3.93
N LEU A 117 -12.63 13.29 3.31
CA LEU A 117 -11.94 12.40 2.37
C LEU A 117 -12.30 12.83 0.95
N VAL A 118 -11.31 13.37 0.23
CA VAL A 118 -11.48 13.86 -1.14
C VAL A 118 -10.91 12.86 -2.12
N PHE A 119 -11.69 12.49 -3.12
CA PHE A 119 -11.31 11.56 -4.17
C PHE A 119 -11.04 12.31 -5.46
N TYR A 120 -9.86 12.11 -6.05
CA TYR A 120 -9.47 12.66 -7.33
C TYR A 120 -9.34 11.54 -8.35
N GLU A 121 -9.94 11.73 -9.52
CA GLU A 121 -9.73 10.83 -10.65
C GLU A 121 -8.41 11.19 -11.33
N ILE A 122 -7.52 10.22 -11.46
CA ILE A 122 -6.23 10.38 -12.13
C ILE A 122 -6.34 9.77 -13.52
N GLY A 123 -5.76 10.44 -14.53
CA GLY A 123 -5.77 9.91 -15.90
C GLY A 123 -5.01 8.59 -16.03
N LYS A 124 -3.78 8.54 -15.50
CA LYS A 124 -2.92 7.34 -15.41
C LYS A 124 -1.77 7.60 -14.45
N LEU A 125 -1.07 6.55 -14.04
CA LEU A 125 0.23 6.66 -13.37
C LEU A 125 1.33 6.66 -14.43
N ASP A 126 2.07 7.75 -14.52
CA ASP A 126 3.01 8.04 -15.62
C ASP A 126 4.47 8.18 -15.18
N ALA A 127 4.79 7.84 -13.92
CA ALA A 127 6.18 7.71 -13.50
C ALA A 127 6.97 6.74 -14.40
N LYS A 128 8.15 7.18 -14.83
CA LYS A 128 9.13 6.33 -15.51
C LYS A 128 9.81 5.40 -14.48
N PRO A 129 10.13 4.15 -14.85
CA PRO A 129 10.87 3.25 -13.97
C PRO A 129 12.20 3.87 -13.51
N VAL A 130 12.46 3.80 -12.21
CA VAL A 130 13.74 4.16 -11.60
C VAL A 130 14.35 2.96 -10.88
N ALA A 131 15.67 2.96 -10.72
CA ALA A 131 16.34 1.91 -9.96
C ALA A 131 15.80 1.83 -8.53
N LEU A 132 15.63 0.60 -8.03
CA LEU A 132 15.27 0.36 -6.65
C LEU A 132 16.38 0.90 -5.75
N LYS A 133 15.99 1.58 -4.68
CA LYS A 133 16.89 2.20 -3.71
C LYS A 133 16.29 2.02 -2.31
N LEU A 134 17.15 1.79 -1.31
CA LEU A 134 16.74 1.90 0.09
C LEU A 134 16.88 3.35 0.57
N ASN A 135 15.95 3.82 1.38
CA ASN A 135 16.08 5.12 1.99
C ASN A 135 17.15 5.08 3.10
N ASN A 136 17.98 6.13 3.17
CA ASN A 136 19.18 6.16 4.01
C ASN A 136 18.87 6.15 5.53
N VAL A 137 17.70 6.64 5.91
CA VAL A 137 17.28 6.76 7.32
C VAL A 137 16.04 5.90 7.49
N LEU A 138 16.23 4.74 8.13
CA LEU A 138 15.15 3.84 8.51
C LEU A 138 14.96 3.96 10.03
N THR A 139 14.09 4.86 10.45
CA THR A 139 13.68 4.96 11.86
C THR A 139 12.58 3.92 12.11
N PRO A 140 12.78 2.94 13.01
CA PRO A 140 11.83 1.83 13.18
C PRO A 140 10.38 2.26 13.48
N ASP A 141 10.19 3.35 14.21
CA ASP A 141 8.90 3.97 14.52
C ASP A 141 8.15 4.45 13.27
N VAL A 142 8.87 4.87 12.24
CA VAL A 142 8.28 5.29 10.96
C VAL A 142 8.07 4.09 10.05
N VAL A 143 9.07 3.22 9.98
CA VAL A 143 9.11 2.13 8.99
C VAL A 143 8.21 0.95 9.38
N PHE A 144 8.19 0.64 10.67
CA PHE A 144 7.44 -0.48 11.26
C PHE A 144 6.26 0.02 12.09
N ARG A 145 5.62 1.11 11.67
CA ARG A 145 4.46 1.71 12.33
C ARG A 145 3.38 0.70 12.73
N ASP A 146 3.16 -0.29 11.88
CA ASP A 146 2.10 -1.31 12.06
C ASP A 146 2.62 -2.56 12.82
N TYR A 147 3.77 -2.43 13.50
CA TYR A 147 4.40 -3.49 14.27
C TYR A 147 4.69 -3.04 15.71
N ARG A 148 4.56 -3.98 16.65
CA ARG A 148 5.09 -3.82 18.00
C ARG A 148 6.50 -4.39 18.08
N GLN A 149 7.40 -3.66 18.74
CA GLN A 149 8.73 -4.16 19.08
C GLN A 149 8.62 -5.18 20.22
N VAL A 150 9.18 -6.37 20.03
CA VAL A 150 9.19 -7.44 21.06
C VAL A 150 10.59 -7.69 21.63
N SER A 151 11.63 -7.27 20.92
CA SER A 151 13.01 -7.18 21.41
C SER A 151 13.76 -6.10 20.66
N GLU A 152 15.00 -5.80 21.06
CA GLU A 152 15.84 -4.80 20.38
C GLU A 152 15.90 -5.00 18.85
N LYS A 153 15.87 -6.27 18.40
CA LYS A 153 16.06 -6.65 16.99
C LYS A 153 14.84 -7.36 16.38
N ALA A 154 13.70 -7.42 17.06
CA ALA A 154 12.53 -8.15 16.58
C ALA A 154 11.21 -7.38 16.74
N PHE A 155 10.37 -7.50 15.72
CA PHE A 155 9.07 -6.84 15.64
C PHE A 155 8.00 -7.83 15.17
N VAL A 156 6.78 -7.67 15.67
CA VAL A 156 5.61 -8.49 15.32
C VAL A 156 4.47 -7.57 14.89
N HIS A 157 3.81 -7.87 13.78
CA HIS A 157 2.72 -7.03 13.28
C HIS A 157 1.58 -6.96 14.31
N LEU A 158 0.93 -5.81 14.43
CA LEU A 158 -0.10 -5.56 15.44
C LEU A 158 -1.30 -6.51 15.28
N ASP A 159 -1.78 -6.69 14.04
CA ASP A 159 -2.96 -7.53 13.74
C ASP A 159 -2.64 -8.95 13.22
N ARG A 160 -1.39 -9.23 12.85
CA ARG A 160 -0.99 -10.45 12.13
C ARG A 160 0.23 -11.09 12.81
N PRO A 161 0.06 -11.90 13.86
CA PRO A 161 1.18 -12.39 14.67
C PRO A 161 2.15 -13.30 13.92
N ASN A 162 1.74 -13.83 12.77
CA ASN A 162 2.57 -14.60 11.86
C ASN A 162 3.45 -13.74 10.93
N LEU A 163 3.26 -12.43 10.91
CA LEU A 163 4.09 -11.48 10.18
C LEU A 163 5.12 -10.88 11.15
N LYS A 164 6.39 -11.16 10.91
CA LYS A 164 7.50 -10.80 11.81
C LYS A 164 8.64 -10.15 11.05
N ILE A 165 9.38 -9.29 11.75
CA ILE A 165 10.58 -8.63 11.25
C ILE A 165 11.72 -8.88 12.22
N SER A 166 12.89 -9.23 11.68
CA SER A 166 14.15 -9.32 12.41
C SER A 166 15.15 -8.36 11.78
N VAL A 167 15.73 -7.47 12.57
CA VAL A 167 16.73 -6.49 12.14
C VAL A 167 18.08 -6.89 12.71
N LEU A 168 18.95 -7.41 11.85
CA LEU A 168 20.32 -7.81 12.20
C LEU A 168 21.32 -6.92 11.46
N ASP A 169 22.56 -6.91 11.93
CA ASP A 169 23.59 -5.97 11.48
C ASP A 169 23.82 -6.07 9.95
N LYS A 170 23.76 -7.30 9.42
CA LYS A 170 23.97 -7.62 8.00
C LYS A 170 22.69 -7.74 7.17
N PHE A 171 21.52 -7.92 7.80
CA PHE A 171 20.29 -8.06 7.05
C PHE A 171 19.04 -7.69 7.83
N ILE A 172 18.02 -7.24 7.10
CA ILE A 172 16.65 -7.15 7.59
C ILE A 172 15.87 -8.30 6.99
N ARG A 173 15.22 -9.10 7.82
CA ARG A 173 14.40 -10.25 7.41
C ARG A 173 12.96 -10.03 7.79
N PHE A 174 12.07 -10.17 6.82
CA PHE A 174 10.63 -10.22 6.98
C PHE A 174 10.19 -11.66 6.75
N THR A 175 9.33 -12.17 7.61
CA THR A 175 8.78 -13.53 7.47
C THR A 175 7.27 -13.49 7.63
N TYR A 176 6.59 -14.26 6.80
CA TYR A 176 5.17 -14.55 6.93
C TYR A 176 4.99 -16.06 6.90
N ASP A 177 4.34 -16.60 7.93
CA ASP A 177 4.10 -18.03 8.08
C ASP A 177 2.60 -18.31 8.11
N ASN A 178 2.08 -18.91 7.05
CA ASN A 178 0.69 -19.34 6.98
C ASN A 178 0.63 -20.62 6.16
N PRO A 179 0.78 -21.80 6.80
CA PRO A 179 0.83 -23.08 6.11
C PRO A 179 -0.31 -23.24 5.10
N ASP A 180 0.04 -23.57 3.86
CA ASP A 180 -0.92 -23.78 2.78
C ASP A 180 -1.39 -25.24 2.76
N GLU A 181 -2.70 -25.45 2.61
CA GLU A 181 -3.30 -26.77 2.44
C GLU A 181 -2.94 -27.39 1.08
N THR A 182 -2.57 -26.55 0.11
CA THR A 182 -2.22 -26.92 -1.26
C THR A 182 -0.81 -26.46 -1.63
N PRO A 183 0.24 -27.10 -1.09
CA PRO A 183 1.61 -26.70 -1.39
C PRO A 183 1.95 -26.88 -2.87
N LEU A 184 2.89 -26.07 -3.35
CA LEU A 184 3.46 -26.18 -4.69
C LEU A 184 3.97 -27.61 -4.93
N ARG A 185 3.34 -28.29 -5.88
CA ARG A 185 3.72 -29.65 -6.27
C ARG A 185 5.09 -29.62 -6.96
N TYR A 186 6.00 -30.45 -6.48
CA TYR A 186 7.28 -30.69 -7.13
C TYR A 186 7.25 -32.02 -7.88
N ASP A 187 7.71 -32.02 -9.12
CA ASP A 187 7.77 -33.20 -9.97
C ASP A 187 9.23 -33.63 -10.17
N PRO A 188 9.69 -34.72 -9.52
CA PRO A 188 11.07 -35.18 -9.64
C PRO A 188 11.41 -35.67 -11.06
N ASP A 189 10.39 -36.06 -11.84
CA ASP A 189 10.56 -36.62 -13.17
C ASP A 189 10.45 -35.57 -14.28
N PHE A 190 10.37 -34.26 -13.93
CA PHE A 190 10.29 -33.14 -14.88
C PHE A 190 11.27 -33.28 -16.05
N ALA A 191 12.51 -33.71 -15.79
CA ALA A 191 13.54 -33.84 -16.80
C ALA A 191 13.18 -34.84 -17.92
N THR A 192 12.38 -35.87 -17.62
CA THR A 192 11.99 -36.93 -18.55
C THR A 192 10.75 -36.59 -19.38
N LYS A 193 10.02 -35.53 -19.00
CA LYS A 193 8.81 -35.08 -19.67
C LYS A 193 9.06 -34.58 -21.09
N THR A 194 8.02 -34.67 -21.91
CA THR A 194 7.99 -34.07 -23.25
C THR A 194 8.10 -32.55 -23.17
N LEU A 195 8.46 -31.92 -24.29
CA LEU A 195 8.56 -30.46 -24.36
C LEU A 195 7.23 -29.75 -24.02
N VAL A 196 6.10 -30.35 -24.38
CA VAL A 196 4.76 -29.78 -24.14
C VAL A 196 4.44 -29.81 -22.64
N GLU A 197 4.68 -30.95 -21.99
CA GLU A 197 4.46 -31.11 -20.55
C GLU A 197 5.38 -30.20 -19.72
N LYS A 198 6.66 -30.07 -20.12
CA LYS A 198 7.60 -29.13 -19.49
C LYS A 198 7.09 -27.70 -19.55
N ARG A 199 6.59 -27.26 -20.71
CA ARG A 199 6.04 -25.91 -20.87
C ARG A 199 4.79 -25.68 -20.03
N ALA A 200 3.89 -26.66 -19.96
CA ALA A 200 2.70 -26.57 -19.13
C ALA A 200 3.08 -26.39 -17.65
N GLU A 201 3.99 -27.22 -17.15
CA GLU A 201 4.42 -27.17 -15.76
C GLU A 201 5.20 -25.89 -15.41
N VAL A 202 6.04 -25.40 -16.32
CA VAL A 202 6.70 -24.08 -16.15
C VAL A 202 5.66 -22.95 -16.06
N ASN A 203 4.58 -23.01 -16.85
CA ASN A 203 3.51 -22.02 -16.79
C ASN A 203 2.72 -22.09 -15.48
N ASP A 204 2.45 -23.29 -14.97
CA ASP A 204 1.79 -23.47 -13.66
C ASP A 204 2.65 -22.86 -12.54
N TYR A 205 3.96 -23.09 -12.57
CA TYR A 205 4.92 -22.47 -11.66
C TYR A 205 4.93 -20.95 -11.78
N LEU A 206 4.93 -20.40 -13.00
CA LEU A 206 4.86 -18.95 -13.20
C LEU A 206 3.58 -18.35 -12.60
N GLY A 207 2.43 -19.00 -12.78
CA GLY A 207 1.16 -18.59 -12.20
C GLY A 207 1.21 -18.60 -10.67
N PHE A 208 1.67 -19.70 -10.08
CA PHE A 208 1.82 -19.85 -8.64
C PHE A 208 2.78 -18.81 -8.05
N LEU A 209 3.97 -18.65 -8.62
CA LEU A 209 4.97 -17.72 -8.10
C LEU A 209 4.55 -16.25 -8.27
N LYS A 210 3.75 -15.93 -9.29
CA LYS A 210 3.13 -14.60 -9.41
C LYS A 210 2.12 -14.33 -8.30
N TYR A 211 1.33 -15.33 -7.92
CA TYR A 211 0.44 -15.25 -6.76
C TYR A 211 1.23 -15.05 -5.46
N GLU A 212 2.27 -15.86 -5.23
CA GLU A 212 3.14 -15.74 -4.06
C GLU A 212 3.81 -14.36 -3.96
N TYR A 213 4.33 -13.84 -5.08
CA TYR A 213 4.86 -12.49 -5.12
C TYR A 213 3.82 -11.45 -4.70
N SER A 214 2.57 -11.56 -5.17
CA SER A 214 1.50 -10.63 -4.76
C SER A 214 1.21 -10.68 -3.26
N MET A 215 1.30 -11.87 -2.65
CA MET A 215 1.17 -12.06 -1.21
C MET A 215 2.34 -11.46 -0.45
N MET A 216 3.57 -11.65 -0.93
CA MET A 216 4.77 -11.01 -0.38
C MET A 216 4.69 -9.48 -0.42
N LEU A 217 4.17 -8.90 -1.51
CA LEU A 217 3.99 -7.45 -1.60
C LEU A 217 2.99 -6.93 -0.56
N ARG A 218 1.87 -7.62 -0.35
CA ARG A 218 0.91 -7.28 0.72
C ARG A 218 1.53 -7.43 2.10
N ALA A 219 2.22 -8.55 2.33
CA ALA A 219 2.80 -8.88 3.61
C ALA A 219 3.97 -7.97 3.99
N PHE A 220 4.84 -7.60 3.04
CA PHE A 220 6.13 -6.97 3.36
C PHE A 220 6.25 -5.53 2.87
N VAL A 221 5.75 -5.22 1.67
CA VAL A 221 5.86 -3.88 1.09
C VAL A 221 4.71 -2.99 1.57
N GLN A 222 3.49 -3.50 1.58
CA GLN A 222 2.32 -2.71 2.00
C GLN A 222 2.14 -2.60 3.51
N SER A 223 2.79 -3.46 4.31
CA SER A 223 2.79 -3.36 5.78
C SER A 223 3.91 -2.47 6.31
N THR A 224 4.82 -2.00 5.45
CA THR A 224 5.95 -1.14 5.83
C THR A 224 5.90 0.17 5.07
N ARG A 225 6.61 1.18 5.58
CA ARG A 225 6.69 2.51 4.95
C ARG A 225 8.13 2.97 4.89
N GLY A 226 8.49 3.70 3.85
CA GLY A 226 9.77 4.39 3.77
C GLY A 226 10.99 3.49 3.66
N ILE A 227 10.86 2.16 3.47
CA ILE A 227 12.03 1.30 3.23
C ILE A 227 12.62 1.59 1.86
N PHE A 228 11.75 1.61 0.85
CA PHE A 228 12.13 1.68 -0.55
C PHE A 228 11.70 3.02 -1.15
N ASN A 229 12.42 3.47 -2.17
CA ASN A 229 11.98 4.61 -2.98
C ASN A 229 10.81 4.26 -3.91
N TRP A 230 10.43 3.00 -4.06
CA TRP A 230 9.29 2.63 -4.90
C TRP A 230 7.99 2.75 -4.12
N GLN A 231 7.00 3.40 -4.73
CA GLN A 231 5.62 3.41 -4.24
C GLN A 231 5.04 1.99 -4.26
N PRO A 232 4.07 1.65 -3.39
CA PRO A 232 3.53 0.29 -3.31
C PRO A 232 3.00 -0.24 -4.65
N TRP A 233 2.32 0.59 -5.46
CA TRP A 233 1.83 0.17 -6.78
C TRP A 233 2.93 -0.08 -7.80
N HIS A 234 4.11 0.54 -7.69
CA HIS A 234 5.21 0.28 -8.63
C HIS A 234 5.70 -1.17 -8.54
N TRP A 235 5.57 -1.80 -7.38
CA TRP A 235 5.92 -3.22 -7.20
C TRP A 235 5.02 -4.18 -7.99
N TYR A 236 3.82 -3.75 -8.38
CA TYR A 236 2.88 -4.51 -9.20
C TYR A 236 3.03 -4.24 -10.70
N MET A 237 3.72 -3.18 -11.08
CA MET A 237 3.85 -2.76 -12.48
C MET A 237 4.98 -3.50 -13.19
N GLU A 238 4.64 -4.21 -14.27
CA GLU A 238 5.61 -4.99 -15.06
C GLU A 238 6.82 -4.17 -15.54
N LYS A 239 6.58 -2.93 -16.00
CA LYS A 239 7.65 -2.01 -16.44
C LYS A 239 8.70 -1.70 -15.35
N TRP A 240 8.37 -1.93 -14.08
CA TRP A 240 9.27 -1.71 -12.95
C TRP A 240 9.93 -3.02 -12.49
N ASN A 241 9.15 -4.09 -12.35
CA ASN A 241 9.57 -5.29 -11.63
C ASN A 241 10.08 -6.42 -12.53
N SER A 242 9.72 -6.48 -13.81
CA SER A 242 9.80 -7.72 -14.61
C SER A 242 11.20 -8.31 -14.73
N LYS A 243 12.21 -7.45 -14.87
CA LYS A 243 13.63 -7.86 -14.95
C LYS A 243 14.21 -8.44 -13.67
N TYR A 244 13.51 -8.32 -12.55
CA TYR A 244 13.93 -8.84 -11.24
C TYR A 244 13.17 -10.10 -10.85
N MET A 245 12.12 -10.45 -11.61
CA MET A 245 11.32 -11.65 -11.38
C MET A 245 12.04 -12.88 -11.90
N ILE A 246 11.82 -14.01 -11.25
CA ILE A 246 12.25 -15.32 -11.75
C ILE A 246 11.68 -15.57 -13.15
N SER A 247 12.53 -16.01 -14.07
CA SER A 247 12.16 -16.30 -15.46
C SER A 247 11.71 -17.76 -15.67
N ALA A 248 10.97 -17.98 -16.76
CA ALA A 248 10.61 -19.33 -17.21
C ALA A 248 11.83 -20.25 -17.35
N LYS A 249 12.95 -19.70 -17.84
CA LYS A 249 14.22 -20.44 -17.99
C LYS A 249 14.82 -20.86 -16.65
N GLU A 250 14.77 -19.98 -15.65
CA GLU A 250 15.25 -20.31 -14.30
C GLU A 250 14.38 -21.39 -13.64
N ILE A 251 13.05 -21.33 -13.84
CA ILE A 251 12.11 -22.35 -13.38
C ILE A 251 12.41 -23.70 -14.04
N GLU A 252 12.55 -23.72 -15.37
CA GLU A 252 12.87 -24.95 -16.11
C GLU A 252 14.20 -25.56 -15.62
N GLN A 253 15.23 -24.74 -15.40
CA GLN A 253 16.51 -25.18 -14.84
C GLN A 253 16.40 -25.71 -13.42
N MET A 254 15.58 -25.09 -12.58
CA MET A 254 15.31 -25.53 -11.22
C MET A 254 14.61 -26.91 -11.22
N LEU A 255 13.57 -27.08 -12.03
CA LEU A 255 12.82 -28.33 -12.11
C LEU A 255 13.65 -29.46 -12.73
N SER A 256 14.50 -29.14 -13.71
CA SER A 256 15.38 -30.12 -14.35
C SER A 256 16.43 -30.74 -13.42
N LYS A 257 16.66 -30.17 -12.23
CA LYS A 257 17.55 -30.76 -11.21
C LYS A 257 16.95 -31.99 -10.53
N GLY A 258 15.62 -32.18 -10.59
CA GLY A 258 14.93 -33.29 -9.90
C GLY A 258 14.96 -33.24 -8.37
N VAL A 259 15.50 -32.16 -7.77
CA VAL A 259 15.52 -31.93 -6.33
C VAL A 259 14.80 -30.62 -6.00
N ARG A 260 13.82 -30.70 -5.09
CA ARG A 260 13.09 -29.54 -4.59
C ARG A 260 14.03 -28.60 -3.83
N PRO A 261 14.08 -27.30 -4.15
CA PRO A 261 14.84 -26.33 -3.36
C PRO A 261 14.12 -26.01 -2.04
N ASP A 262 14.88 -25.70 -1.00
CA ASP A 262 14.31 -25.21 0.27
C ASP A 262 13.58 -23.88 0.08
N TYR A 263 14.12 -23.02 -0.79
CA TYR A 263 13.53 -21.74 -1.17
C TYR A 263 13.60 -21.52 -2.66
N ILE A 264 12.51 -20.98 -3.21
CA ILE A 264 12.43 -20.44 -4.56
C ILE A 264 12.52 -18.92 -4.43
N THR A 265 13.55 -18.31 -5.04
CA THR A 265 13.66 -16.85 -5.10
C THR A 265 12.77 -16.34 -6.22
N VAL A 266 11.74 -15.58 -5.88
CA VAL A 266 10.71 -15.09 -6.82
C VAL A 266 11.09 -13.73 -7.37
N PHE A 267 11.71 -12.89 -6.54
CA PHE A 267 12.20 -11.56 -6.90
C PHE A 267 13.61 -11.38 -6.36
N LYS A 268 14.50 -10.82 -7.17
CA LYS A 268 15.88 -10.48 -6.78
C LYS A 268 16.34 -9.20 -7.43
N ALA A 269 16.64 -8.19 -6.63
CA ALA A 269 17.16 -6.91 -7.10
C ALA A 269 18.36 -6.46 -6.27
N LYS A 270 19.38 -5.95 -6.95
CA LYS A 270 20.43 -5.14 -6.32
C LYS A 270 19.98 -3.68 -6.31
N ALA A 271 19.80 -3.12 -5.13
CA ALA A 271 19.48 -1.71 -4.97
C ALA A 271 20.66 -0.84 -5.41
N SER A 272 20.39 0.39 -5.86
CA SER A 272 21.43 1.36 -6.25
C SER A 272 22.32 1.78 -5.08
N THR A 273 21.87 1.58 -3.85
CA THR A 273 22.60 1.76 -2.59
C THR A 273 23.49 0.56 -2.21
N GLY A 274 23.42 -0.55 -2.97
CA GLY A 274 24.31 -1.70 -2.84
C GLY A 274 23.67 -2.94 -2.20
N GLU A 275 22.55 -2.80 -1.50
CA GLU A 275 21.86 -3.89 -0.82
C GLU A 275 21.21 -4.86 -1.81
N MET A 276 21.13 -6.13 -1.42
CA MET A 276 20.40 -7.16 -2.14
C MET A 276 19.02 -7.34 -1.51
N VAL A 277 17.97 -7.18 -2.31
CA VAL A 277 16.58 -7.42 -1.92
C VAL A 277 16.10 -8.69 -2.60
N GLU A 278 15.74 -9.69 -1.80
CA GLU A 278 15.26 -10.99 -2.27
C GLU A 278 13.92 -11.32 -1.62
N MET A 279 12.95 -11.74 -2.43
CA MET A 279 11.69 -12.30 -1.94
C MET A 279 11.63 -13.78 -2.32
N ARG A 280 11.31 -14.63 -1.34
CA ARG A 280 11.48 -16.08 -1.44
C ARG A 280 10.28 -16.80 -0.83
N THR A 281 9.91 -17.94 -1.41
CA THR A 281 8.87 -18.84 -0.89
C THR A 281 9.42 -20.26 -0.79
N THR A 282 8.97 -21.00 0.21
CA THR A 282 9.15 -22.47 0.31
C THR A 282 8.13 -23.23 -0.54
N GLY A 283 7.10 -22.54 -1.05
CA GLY A 283 5.95 -23.11 -1.75
C GLY A 283 4.97 -23.86 -0.85
N ASN A 284 5.01 -23.65 0.47
CA ASN A 284 4.06 -24.26 1.42
C ASN A 284 3.51 -23.24 2.43
N GLY A 285 3.43 -21.97 2.04
CA GLY A 285 2.86 -20.91 2.89
C GLY A 285 3.86 -20.17 3.77
N PHE A 286 5.16 -20.47 3.67
CA PHE A 286 6.22 -19.66 4.26
C PHE A 286 6.85 -18.72 3.23
N LEU A 287 6.76 -17.42 3.52
CA LEU A 287 7.28 -16.34 2.68
C LEU A 287 8.34 -15.55 3.43
N GLU A 288 9.36 -15.12 2.71
CA GLU A 288 10.47 -14.35 3.25
C GLU A 288 10.81 -13.18 2.32
N MET A 289 11.09 -12.01 2.90
CA MET A 289 11.87 -10.97 2.23
C MET A 289 13.16 -10.73 3.02
N VAL A 290 14.30 -10.79 2.34
CA VAL A 290 15.62 -10.51 2.92
C VAL A 290 16.23 -9.30 2.23
N ILE A 291 16.65 -8.34 3.03
CA ILE A 291 17.43 -7.18 2.61
C ILE A 291 18.83 -7.37 3.18
N THR A 292 19.80 -7.72 2.34
CA THR A 292 21.19 -7.96 2.75
C THR A 292 22.05 -6.74 2.46
N ARG A 293 22.74 -6.23 3.49
CA ARG A 293 23.71 -5.13 3.35
C ARG A 293 25.06 -5.69 2.85
N PRO A 294 25.78 -4.92 2.02
CA PRO A 294 27.11 -5.30 1.54
C PRO A 294 28.14 -5.41 2.68
#